data_AF-A0A9X5BIQ7-F1
#
_entry.id   AF-A0A9X5BIQ7-F1
#
_cell.length_a   1.000
_cell.length_b   1.000
_cell.length_c   1.000
_cell.angle_alpha   90.00
_cell.angle_beta   90.00
_cell.angle_gamma   90.00
#
_symmetry.space_group_name_H-M   'P 1'
#
loop_
_entity.id
_entity.type
_entity.pdbx_description
1 polymer ?
#
loop_
_entity_poly.entity_id
_entity_poly.type
_entity_poly.pdbx_seq_one_letter_code
_entity_poly.pdbx_strand_id
1 'polypeptide(L)'
;MSIGNVSGMGVNPYAYTNSSRRAAGTGNFAEEVQKAAEGKDAAEKSGSSAWAGDMVVPQPPSYFGFTYDSGISNKSKEEMTMDEYKQWFMNEMSGMPVSGWYRSTCVGGALTITEECFERMKTDPEWEKTVLGMVRKMYSCTGIMGSKMIGYQVIGATPEQCHGEGIPVKDGSPFSADTEESWWEKRHKRMEELMEEQEKEAVKKAQARRAAAQENYLKSQMASRQRQQAFLAEGIQNGDDAAAFQTAGVSALAANAYEENISTFSKSVVGNQKI
;
A
#
# COMPACT_ATOMS: atom_id res chain seq x y z
N MET A 1 -39.71 -10.05 48.84
CA MET A 1 -40.26 -10.71 47.64
C MET A 1 -39.10 -10.90 46.68
N SER A 2 -38.47 -12.08 46.61
CA SER A 2 -38.90 -13.30 45.91
C SER A 2 -38.98 -13.14 44.39
N ILE A 3 -37.86 -13.53 43.74
CA ILE A 3 -37.67 -14.44 42.59
C ILE A 3 -38.85 -14.65 41.60
N GLY A 4 -38.53 -14.56 40.30
CA GLY A 4 -39.18 -15.32 39.22
C GLY A 4 -39.09 -14.62 37.85
N ASN A 5 -38.12 -14.95 36.97
CA ASN A 5 -38.23 -15.89 35.82
C ASN A 5 -39.14 -15.34 34.69
N VAL A 6 -38.77 -15.30 33.39
CA VAL A 6 -38.48 -16.45 32.51
C VAL A 6 -37.83 -16.00 31.16
N SER A 7 -36.71 -16.65 30.81
CA SER A 7 -36.08 -17.05 29.52
C SER A 7 -36.35 -16.38 28.15
N GLY A 8 -35.26 -16.31 27.35
CA GLY A 8 -35.31 -16.25 25.88
C GLY A 8 -33.95 -16.32 25.14
N MET A 9 -33.34 -17.51 25.10
CA MET A 9 -32.40 -18.08 24.09
C MET A 9 -31.35 -17.19 23.39
N GLY A 10 -30.07 -17.48 23.68
CA GLY A 10 -28.92 -17.14 22.83
C GLY A 10 -27.75 -18.08 23.12
N VAL A 11 -27.75 -19.24 22.47
CA VAL A 11 -26.75 -20.30 22.61
C VAL A 11 -25.41 -19.78 22.07
N ASN A 12 -24.39 -19.72 22.93
CA ASN A 12 -23.01 -19.42 22.53
C ASN A 12 -22.31 -20.73 22.13
N PRO A 13 -21.81 -20.89 20.89
CA PRO A 13 -21.33 -22.18 20.37
C PRO A 13 -19.91 -22.59 20.82
N TYR A 14 -19.28 -21.91 21.78
CA TYR A 14 -17.95 -22.28 22.26
C TYR A 14 -17.97 -22.63 23.76
N ALA A 15 -18.25 -23.90 24.05
CA ALA A 15 -18.01 -24.50 25.35
C ALA A 15 -16.49 -24.69 25.55
N TYR A 16 -15.84 -23.80 26.30
CA TYR A 16 -14.47 -24.01 26.77
C TYR A 16 -14.49 -25.06 27.88
N THR A 17 -14.25 -26.32 27.55
CA THR A 17 -14.06 -27.38 28.55
C THR A 17 -12.64 -27.29 29.10
N ASN A 18 -12.50 -26.73 30.30
CA ASN A 18 -11.23 -26.74 31.04
C ASN A 18 -11.05 -28.13 31.67
N SER A 19 -10.49 -29.08 30.92
CA SER A 19 -10.17 -30.41 31.44
C SER A 19 -8.88 -30.34 32.26
N SER A 20 -8.98 -30.03 33.56
CA SER A 20 -7.89 -30.30 34.49
C SER A 20 -7.81 -31.81 34.71
N ARG A 21 -7.03 -32.51 33.87
CA ARG A 21 -6.66 -33.90 34.15
C ARG A 21 -5.86 -33.92 35.44
N ARG A 22 -6.48 -34.31 36.55
CA ARG A 22 -5.74 -34.71 37.75
C ARG A 22 -5.00 -36.01 37.39
N ALA A 23 -3.68 -35.91 37.25
CA ALA A 23 -2.83 -37.09 37.15
C ALA A 23 -2.94 -37.86 38.47
N ALA A 24 -3.57 -39.04 38.42
CA ALA A 24 -3.50 -40.02 39.49
C ALA A 24 -2.11 -40.67 39.44
N GLY A 25 -1.10 -39.95 39.93
CA GLY A 25 0.25 -40.46 40.11
C GLY A 25 0.63 -40.27 41.57
N THR A 26 0.80 -41.35 42.32
CA THR A 26 1.44 -41.36 43.64
C THR A 26 2.95 -41.17 43.47
N GLY A 27 3.34 -40.01 42.94
CA GLY A 27 4.74 -39.58 42.83
C GLY A 27 4.96 -38.41 43.77
N ASN A 28 5.97 -38.50 44.63
CA ASN A 28 6.30 -37.42 45.55
C ASN A 28 6.92 -36.28 44.70
N PHE A 29 6.32 -35.09 44.70
CA PHE A 29 6.76 -33.94 43.90
C PHE A 29 8.27 -33.66 44.03
N ALA A 30 8.84 -33.93 45.21
CA ALA A 30 10.27 -33.79 45.47
C ALA A 30 11.14 -34.73 44.61
N GLU A 31 10.74 -35.99 44.40
CA GLU A 31 11.49 -36.94 43.56
C GLU A 31 11.42 -36.55 42.09
N GLU A 32 10.28 -36.05 41.62
CA GLU A 32 10.10 -35.65 40.22
C GLU A 32 10.87 -34.37 39.89
N VAL A 33 10.91 -33.42 40.83
CA VAL A 33 11.75 -32.23 40.75
C VAL A 33 13.23 -32.60 40.78
N GLN A 34 13.63 -33.56 41.62
CA GLN A 34 15.01 -34.03 41.69
C GLN A 34 15.42 -34.76 40.40
N LYS A 35 14.55 -35.59 39.82
CA LYS A 35 14.80 -36.26 38.54
C LYS A 35 14.91 -35.27 37.37
N ALA A 36 14.12 -34.19 37.41
CA ALA A 36 14.22 -33.10 36.44
C ALA A 36 15.49 -32.25 36.61
N ALA A 37 15.97 -32.08 37.85
CA ALA A 37 17.26 -31.44 38.14
C ALA A 37 18.43 -32.32 37.67
N GLU A 38 18.42 -33.61 38.01
CA GLU A 38 19.43 -34.58 37.57
C GLU A 38 19.44 -34.77 36.04
N GLY A 39 18.29 -34.64 35.38
CA GLY A 39 18.18 -34.60 33.92
C GLY A 39 18.80 -33.35 33.28
N LYS A 40 18.74 -32.19 33.97
CA LYS A 40 19.46 -30.97 33.55
C LYS A 40 20.96 -31.11 33.76
N ASP A 41 21.38 -31.67 34.90
CA ASP A 41 22.79 -31.94 35.20
C ASP A 41 23.40 -33.00 34.25
N ALA A 42 22.59 -33.92 33.73
CA ALA A 42 23.00 -34.88 32.71
C ALA A 42 23.11 -34.26 31.31
N ALA A 43 22.29 -33.26 30.98
CA ALA A 43 22.39 -32.50 29.73
C ALA A 43 23.59 -31.54 29.75
N GLU A 44 23.95 -30.98 30.91
CA GLU A 44 25.19 -30.22 31.10
C GLU A 44 26.45 -31.13 31.04
N LYS A 45 26.31 -32.45 31.18
CA LYS A 45 27.41 -33.43 31.10
C LYS A 45 27.73 -33.93 29.69
N SER A 46 26.94 -33.61 28.67
CA SER A 46 27.38 -33.76 27.27
C SER A 46 28.15 -32.51 26.88
N GLY A 47 29.50 -32.57 26.94
CA GLY A 47 30.40 -31.44 26.73
C GLY A 47 30.46 -30.86 25.30
N SER A 48 29.32 -30.65 24.64
CA SER A 48 29.20 -29.77 23.48
C SER A 48 28.66 -28.42 23.96
N SER A 49 29.38 -27.33 23.70
CA SER A 49 28.87 -26.00 24.00
C SER A 49 27.53 -25.78 23.28
N ALA A 50 26.62 -25.03 23.89
CA ALA A 50 25.33 -24.68 23.29
C ALA A 50 25.46 -23.88 21.97
N TRP A 51 26.69 -23.48 21.64
CA TRP A 51 27.11 -22.67 20.50
C TRP A 51 27.92 -23.45 19.47
N ALA A 52 28.03 -24.77 19.62
CA ALA A 52 28.76 -25.61 18.68
C ALA A 52 28.04 -25.64 17.31
N GLY A 53 28.77 -25.27 16.25
CA GLY A 53 28.28 -25.27 14.87
C GLY A 53 27.52 -24.00 14.48
N ASP A 54 26.71 -24.12 13.42
CA ASP A 54 25.97 -22.99 12.84
C ASP A 54 24.94 -22.42 13.82
N MET A 55 24.88 -21.09 13.89
CA MET A 55 23.89 -20.40 14.72
C MET A 55 22.58 -20.28 13.95
N VAL A 56 21.50 -20.83 14.51
CA VAL A 56 20.17 -20.82 13.88
C VAL A 56 19.18 -20.02 14.72
N VAL A 57 18.60 -18.98 14.12
CA VAL A 57 17.58 -18.12 14.74
C VAL A 57 16.25 -18.32 14.02
N PRO A 58 15.15 -18.65 14.72
CA PRO A 58 13.85 -18.81 14.08
C PRO A 58 13.35 -17.50 13.47
N GLN A 59 12.59 -17.59 12.38
CA GLN A 59 11.89 -16.46 11.77
C GLN A 59 10.37 -16.62 12.00
N PRO A 60 9.66 -15.63 12.59
CA PRO A 60 10.18 -14.35 13.06
C PRO A 60 11.06 -14.51 14.31
N PRO A 61 12.02 -13.59 14.55
CA PRO A 61 12.96 -13.71 15.66
C PRO A 61 12.24 -13.77 16.99
N SER A 62 12.50 -14.85 17.71
CA SER A 62 12.08 -15.10 19.09
C SER A 62 13.32 -15.36 19.91
N TYR A 63 13.63 -14.42 20.82
CA TYR A 63 14.71 -14.55 21.80
C TYR A 63 14.16 -14.98 23.17
N PHE A 64 12.98 -15.61 23.19
CA PHE A 64 12.35 -16.04 24.44
C PHE A 64 13.18 -17.15 25.10
N GLY A 65 13.60 -16.93 26.35
CA GLY A 65 14.49 -17.84 27.07
C GLY A 65 15.99 -17.61 26.83
N PHE A 66 16.37 -16.65 25.99
CA PHE A 66 17.76 -16.22 25.87
C PHE A 66 18.15 -15.32 27.05
N THR A 67 19.19 -15.71 27.77
CA THR A 67 19.76 -14.91 28.85
C THR A 67 20.71 -13.88 28.26
N TYR A 68 20.26 -12.63 28.21
CA TYR A 68 21.12 -11.50 27.86
C TYR A 68 22.24 -11.36 28.90
N ASP A 69 23.48 -11.63 28.49
CA ASP A 69 24.64 -11.48 29.36
C ASP A 69 25.36 -10.15 29.06
N SER A 70 25.11 -9.15 29.91
CA SER A 70 25.77 -7.84 29.85
C SER A 70 27.26 -7.87 30.21
N GLY A 71 27.76 -8.97 30.80
CA GLY A 71 29.18 -9.13 31.11
C GLY A 71 30.02 -9.34 29.85
N ILE A 72 29.43 -9.94 28.81
CA ILE A 72 30.10 -10.25 27.54
C ILE A 72 30.27 -8.99 26.69
N SER A 73 29.32 -8.04 26.73
CA SER A 73 29.41 -6.79 25.96
C SER A 73 30.56 -5.87 26.37
N ASN A 74 31.14 -6.09 27.56
CA ASN A 74 32.26 -5.29 28.09
C ASN A 74 33.64 -5.90 27.81
N LYS A 75 33.71 -7.11 27.23
CA LYS A 75 34.97 -7.76 26.85
C LYS A 75 35.45 -7.26 25.48
N SER A 76 36.77 -7.19 25.28
CA SER A 76 37.34 -6.92 23.96
C SER A 76 37.06 -8.10 23.02
N LYS A 77 36.86 -7.82 21.73
CA LYS A 77 36.49 -8.85 20.74
C LYS A 77 37.61 -9.86 20.51
N GLU A 78 38.85 -9.42 20.73
CA GLU A 78 40.06 -10.21 20.60
C GLU A 78 40.25 -11.21 21.76
N GLU A 79 39.68 -10.95 22.94
CA GLU A 79 39.78 -11.83 24.11
C GLU A 79 38.62 -12.84 24.21
N MET A 80 37.53 -12.64 23.46
CA MET A 80 36.36 -13.52 23.51
C MET A 80 36.64 -14.86 22.83
N THR A 81 36.20 -15.95 23.45
CA THR A 81 36.11 -17.27 22.81
C THR A 81 35.07 -17.25 21.67
N MET A 82 35.07 -18.26 20.78
CA MET A 82 34.10 -18.29 19.67
C MET A 82 32.66 -18.34 20.17
N ASP A 83 32.41 -19.11 21.23
CA ASP A 83 31.09 -19.25 21.83
C ASP A 83 30.62 -17.94 22.47
N GLU A 84 31.51 -17.23 23.18
CA GLU A 84 31.22 -15.90 23.72
C GLU A 84 30.96 -14.88 22.60
N TYR A 85 31.68 -14.99 21.47
CA TYR A 85 31.48 -14.12 20.32
C TYR A 85 30.10 -14.35 19.67
N LYS A 86 29.67 -15.61 19.51
CA LYS A 86 28.33 -15.94 19.01
C LYS A 86 27.24 -15.46 19.97
N GLN A 87 27.48 -15.59 21.29
CA GLN A 87 26.57 -15.06 22.31
C GLN A 87 26.47 -13.53 22.25
N TRP A 88 27.59 -12.83 22.09
CA TRP A 88 27.63 -11.39 21.86
C TRP A 88 26.86 -10.99 20.59
N PHE A 89 27.08 -11.71 19.49
CA PHE A 89 26.39 -11.45 18.24
C PHE A 89 24.86 -11.64 18.38
N MET A 90 24.44 -12.65 19.13
CA MET A 90 23.03 -12.87 19.44
C MET A 90 22.45 -11.77 20.35
N ASN A 91 23.21 -11.28 21.33
CA ASN A 91 22.83 -10.09 22.12
C ASN A 91 22.60 -8.89 21.19
N GLU A 92 23.52 -8.63 20.27
CA GLU A 92 23.44 -7.49 19.34
C GLU A 92 22.20 -7.60 18.43
N MET A 93 21.92 -8.78 17.88
CA MET A 93 20.71 -9.01 17.08
C MET A 93 19.42 -8.86 17.90
N SER A 94 19.43 -9.27 19.17
CA SER A 94 18.26 -9.17 20.06
C SER A 94 17.83 -7.72 20.33
N GLY A 95 18.79 -6.78 20.29
CA GLY A 95 18.53 -5.35 20.42
C GLY A 95 17.98 -4.68 19.15
N MET A 96 18.00 -5.36 18.00
CA MET A 96 17.57 -4.77 16.74
C MET A 96 16.03 -4.67 16.67
N PRO A 97 15.46 -3.53 16.23
CA PRO A 97 14.03 -3.42 16.01
C PRO A 97 13.61 -4.31 14.83
N VAL A 98 12.55 -5.09 15.03
CA VAL A 98 11.97 -5.96 14.01
C VAL A 98 10.66 -5.36 13.55
N SER A 99 10.52 -5.13 12.25
CA SER A 99 9.35 -4.47 11.67
C SER A 99 8.07 -5.29 11.90
N GLY A 100 6.95 -4.61 12.11
CA GLY A 100 5.65 -5.26 12.24
C GLY A 100 5.23 -6.01 10.97
N TRP A 101 5.69 -5.54 9.80
CA TRP A 101 5.48 -6.24 8.54
C TRP A 101 6.24 -7.57 8.50
N TYR A 102 7.52 -7.58 8.89
CA TYR A 102 8.34 -8.79 8.89
C TYR A 102 7.81 -9.82 9.89
N ARG A 103 7.41 -9.38 11.09
CA ARG A 103 6.77 -10.26 12.10
C ARG A 103 5.43 -10.85 11.66
N SER A 104 4.65 -10.13 10.85
CA SER A 104 3.34 -10.61 10.39
C SER A 104 3.41 -11.44 9.10
N THR A 105 4.41 -11.16 8.26
CA THR A 105 4.61 -11.83 6.96
C THR A 105 5.40 -13.12 7.09
N CYS A 106 6.50 -13.11 7.85
CA CYS A 106 7.27 -14.32 8.11
C CYS A 106 6.59 -15.12 9.22
N VAL A 107 5.95 -16.22 8.86
CA VAL A 107 5.25 -17.10 9.81
C VAL A 107 6.05 -18.34 10.21
N GLY A 108 7.22 -18.52 9.59
CA GLY A 108 8.14 -19.59 9.89
C GLY A 108 9.46 -19.43 9.13
N GLY A 109 10.39 -20.33 9.43
CA GLY A 109 11.70 -20.40 8.79
C GLY A 109 12.84 -20.13 9.75
N ALA A 110 14.04 -19.92 9.21
CA ALA A 110 15.25 -19.79 10.01
C ALA A 110 16.30 -18.90 9.33
N LEU A 111 16.99 -18.11 10.13
CA LEU A 111 18.25 -17.47 9.80
C LEU A 111 19.38 -18.37 10.31
N THR A 112 20.19 -18.91 9.39
CA THR A 112 21.37 -19.71 9.71
C THR A 112 22.62 -18.92 9.40
N ILE A 113 23.48 -18.69 10.40
CA ILE A 113 24.80 -18.11 10.24
C ILE A 113 25.82 -19.23 10.40
N THR A 114 26.58 -19.47 9.34
CA THR A 114 27.57 -20.56 9.30
C THR A 114 28.74 -20.31 10.26
N GLU A 115 29.35 -21.38 10.76
CA GLU A 115 30.58 -21.28 11.57
C GLU A 115 31.69 -20.52 10.83
N GLU A 116 31.89 -20.82 9.55
CA GLU A 116 32.88 -20.16 8.69
C GLU A 116 32.66 -18.62 8.64
N CYS A 117 31.40 -18.18 8.70
CA CYS A 117 31.08 -16.76 8.79
C CYS A 117 31.58 -16.15 10.09
N PHE A 118 31.42 -16.83 11.24
CA PHE A 118 31.91 -16.33 12.53
C PHE A 118 33.43 -16.26 12.59
N GLU A 119 34.12 -17.26 12.02
CA GLU A 119 35.58 -17.24 11.89
C GLU A 119 36.04 -16.02 11.09
N ARG A 120 35.41 -15.74 9.95
CA ARG A 120 35.72 -14.56 9.15
C ARG A 120 35.42 -13.27 9.90
N MET A 121 34.27 -13.15 10.55
CA MET A 121 33.89 -11.94 11.29
C MET A 121 34.88 -11.62 12.42
N LYS A 122 35.48 -12.64 13.04
CA LYS A 122 36.57 -12.44 14.02
C LYS A 122 37.84 -11.86 13.40
N THR A 123 38.19 -12.26 12.18
CA THR A 123 39.37 -11.76 11.47
C THR A 123 39.13 -10.43 10.75
N ASP A 124 37.88 -10.18 10.33
CA ASP A 124 37.48 -9.09 9.45
C ASP A 124 36.30 -8.31 10.07
N PRO A 125 36.57 -7.18 10.75
CA PRO A 125 35.53 -6.36 11.35
C PRO A 125 34.64 -5.64 10.32
N GLU A 126 35.06 -5.53 9.05
CA GLU A 126 34.20 -4.99 7.99
C GLU A 126 33.14 -6.02 7.57
N TRP A 127 33.52 -7.29 7.52
CA TRP A 127 32.57 -8.38 7.28
C TRP A 127 31.53 -8.48 8.40
N GLU A 128 31.95 -8.34 9.67
CA GLU A 128 31.01 -8.30 10.81
C GLU A 128 29.93 -7.23 10.64
N LYS A 129 30.33 -6.00 10.31
CA LYS A 129 29.38 -4.90 10.06
C LYS A 129 28.47 -5.19 8.87
N THR A 130 29.00 -5.85 7.85
CA THR A 130 28.24 -6.26 6.67
C THR A 130 27.15 -7.25 7.05
N VAL A 131 27.48 -8.29 7.83
CA VAL A 131 26.53 -9.30 8.30
C VAL A 131 25.46 -8.69 9.22
N LEU A 132 25.85 -7.87 10.19
CA LEU A 132 24.90 -7.14 11.04
C LEU A 132 23.99 -6.21 10.21
N GLY A 133 24.54 -5.60 9.16
CA GLY A 133 23.79 -4.79 8.20
C GLY A 133 22.76 -5.61 7.42
N MET A 134 23.11 -6.82 6.98
CA MET A 134 22.20 -7.75 6.32
C MET A 134 21.05 -8.16 7.24
N VAL A 135 21.35 -8.54 8.48
CA VAL A 135 20.33 -8.90 9.49
C VAL A 135 19.41 -7.71 9.79
N ARG A 136 19.98 -6.52 9.98
CA ARG A 136 19.21 -5.30 10.22
C ARG A 136 18.29 -4.97 9.05
N LYS A 137 18.78 -5.11 7.81
CA LYS A 137 18.00 -4.88 6.59
C LYS A 137 16.82 -5.86 6.52
N MET A 138 17.06 -7.14 6.81
CA MET A 138 16.03 -8.18 6.86
C MET A 138 14.95 -7.85 7.89
N TYR A 139 15.34 -7.52 9.13
CA TYR A 139 14.39 -7.15 10.19
C TYR A 139 13.64 -5.85 9.89
N SER A 140 14.23 -4.94 9.12
CA SER A 140 13.63 -3.67 8.74
C SER A 140 12.80 -3.74 7.45
N CYS A 141 12.70 -4.90 6.79
CA CYS A 141 11.92 -5.04 5.57
C CYS A 141 10.46 -4.60 5.80
N THR A 142 9.92 -3.88 4.82
CA THR A 142 8.54 -3.41 4.79
C THR A 142 7.91 -3.79 3.45
N GLY A 143 6.60 -3.99 3.45
CA GLY A 143 5.87 -4.37 2.24
C GLY A 143 4.37 -4.27 2.46
N ILE A 144 3.61 -4.80 1.51
CA ILE A 144 2.16 -4.88 1.61
C ILE A 144 1.79 -5.94 2.65
N MET A 145 0.98 -5.57 3.62
CA MET A 145 0.56 -6.46 4.70
C MET A 145 -0.50 -7.44 4.18
N GLY A 146 -0.31 -8.74 4.44
CA GLY A 146 -1.32 -9.76 4.13
C GLY A 146 -0.84 -11.02 3.41
N SER A 147 0.38 -11.03 2.86
CA SER A 147 1.02 -12.25 2.36
C SER A 147 1.79 -12.93 3.48
N LYS A 148 1.64 -14.25 3.66
CA LYS A 148 2.48 -15.04 4.56
C LYS A 148 3.56 -15.79 3.79
N MET A 149 4.73 -15.93 4.41
CA MET A 149 5.86 -16.67 3.85
C MET A 149 6.64 -17.40 4.94
N ILE A 150 7.35 -18.46 4.53
CA ILE A 150 8.39 -19.13 5.31
C ILE A 150 9.74 -18.67 4.74
N GLY A 151 10.54 -17.99 5.57
CA GLY A 151 11.82 -17.42 5.16
C GLY A 151 13.01 -18.25 5.62
N TYR A 152 13.79 -18.79 4.69
CA TYR A 152 15.09 -19.39 4.98
C TYR A 152 16.18 -18.44 4.51
N GLN A 153 17.08 -18.05 5.42
CA GLN A 153 18.22 -17.21 5.08
C GLN A 153 19.48 -17.86 5.62
N VAL A 154 20.45 -18.10 4.76
CA VAL A 154 21.79 -18.57 5.12
C VAL A 154 22.79 -17.44 4.91
N ILE A 155 23.67 -17.23 5.88
CA ILE A 155 24.78 -16.27 5.82
C ILE A 155 26.10 -17.05 5.91
N GLY A 156 26.87 -16.99 4.82
CA GLY A 156 28.16 -17.66 4.67
C GLY A 156 29.37 -16.77 4.99
N ALA A 157 30.58 -17.32 4.82
CA ALA A 157 31.82 -16.55 4.94
C ALA A 157 32.08 -15.62 3.75
N THR A 158 31.37 -15.80 2.64
CA THR A 158 31.47 -14.95 1.46
C THR A 158 30.09 -14.43 1.05
N PRO A 159 30.02 -13.26 0.39
CA PRO A 159 28.75 -12.74 -0.12
C PRO A 159 27.98 -13.71 -1.03
N GLU A 160 28.70 -14.57 -1.75
CA GLU A 160 28.11 -15.56 -2.67
C GLU A 160 27.47 -16.74 -1.93
N GLN A 161 28.00 -17.10 -0.76
CA GLN A 161 27.40 -18.13 0.09
C GLN A 161 26.17 -17.61 0.85
N CYS A 162 25.94 -16.29 0.88
CA CYS A 162 24.74 -15.69 1.47
C CYS A 162 23.55 -15.83 0.51
N HIS A 163 22.59 -16.68 0.84
CA HIS A 163 21.39 -16.91 0.03
C HIS A 163 20.15 -16.98 0.90
N GLY A 164 19.05 -16.45 0.38
CA GLY A 164 17.77 -16.41 1.08
C GLY A 164 16.62 -16.78 0.15
N GLU A 165 15.73 -17.64 0.63
CA GLU A 165 14.54 -18.08 -0.09
C GLU A 165 13.30 -17.86 0.78
N GLY A 166 12.29 -17.23 0.17
CA GLY A 166 10.98 -17.02 0.78
C GLY A 166 9.94 -17.88 0.10
N ILE A 167 9.46 -18.91 0.78
CA ILE A 167 8.41 -19.78 0.26
C ILE A 167 7.05 -19.16 0.60
N PRO A 168 6.23 -18.76 -0.38
CA PRO A 168 4.92 -18.19 -0.12
C PRO A 168 4.01 -19.25 0.50
N VAL A 169 3.38 -18.91 1.62
CA VAL A 169 2.37 -19.77 2.25
C VAL A 169 1.03 -19.41 1.61
N LYS A 170 0.38 -20.40 0.99
CA LYS A 170 -1.01 -20.23 0.58
C LYS A 170 -1.84 -20.02 1.85
N ASP A 171 -2.32 -18.80 2.02
CA ASP A 171 -3.40 -18.55 2.96
C ASP A 171 -4.61 -19.35 2.48
N GLY A 172 -5.10 -20.27 3.33
CA GLY A 172 -6.40 -20.95 3.14
C GLY A 172 -7.60 -19.99 3.25
N SER A 173 -7.39 -18.73 2.84
CA SER A 173 -8.39 -17.71 2.68
C SER A 173 -9.43 -18.20 1.66
N PRO A 174 -10.73 -18.15 1.96
CA PRO A 174 -11.77 -18.50 0.99
C PRO A 174 -11.74 -17.63 -0.28
N PHE A 175 -10.95 -16.54 -0.29
CA PHE A 175 -10.70 -15.70 -1.47
C PHE A 175 -9.65 -16.26 -2.45
N SER A 176 -8.95 -17.34 -2.10
CA SER A 176 -8.00 -18.03 -3.00
C SER A 176 -8.60 -19.27 -3.67
N ALA A 177 -9.91 -19.52 -3.48
CA ALA A 177 -10.63 -20.53 -4.24
C ALA A 177 -10.99 -19.97 -5.63
N ASP A 178 -10.48 -20.61 -6.68
CA ASP A 178 -10.67 -20.30 -8.10
C ASP A 178 -12.13 -20.47 -8.58
N THR A 179 -13.08 -19.74 -7.98
CA THR A 179 -14.47 -19.71 -8.45
C THR A 179 -15.13 -18.39 -8.06
N GLU A 180 -15.55 -17.65 -9.09
CA GLU A 180 -16.15 -16.29 -9.09
C GLU A 180 -15.15 -15.12 -9.07
N GLU A 181 -15.35 -14.17 -10.00
CA GLU A 181 -14.57 -12.94 -10.20
C GLU A 181 -14.13 -12.31 -8.86
N SER A 182 -12.83 -11.99 -8.77
CA SER A 182 -12.21 -11.47 -7.56
C SER A 182 -12.94 -10.22 -7.09
N TRP A 183 -13.10 -10.05 -5.77
CA TRP A 183 -13.72 -8.85 -5.19
C TRP A 183 -13.10 -7.55 -5.73
N TRP A 184 -11.81 -7.57 -6.06
CA TRP A 184 -11.10 -6.44 -6.69
C TRP A 184 -11.56 -6.16 -8.11
N GLU A 185 -11.82 -7.19 -8.90
CA GLU A 185 -12.32 -7.06 -10.27
C GLU A 185 -13.73 -6.46 -10.27
N LYS A 186 -14.61 -6.95 -9.38
CA LYS A 186 -15.95 -6.39 -9.18
C LYS A 186 -15.89 -4.92 -8.74
N ARG A 187 -14.96 -4.58 -7.85
CA ARG A 187 -14.72 -3.19 -7.40
C ARG A 187 -14.22 -2.31 -8.54
N HIS A 188 -13.30 -2.81 -9.37
CA HIS A 188 -12.73 -2.07 -10.49
C HIS A 188 -13.80 -1.78 -11.55
N LYS A 189 -14.57 -2.79 -11.94
CA LYS A 189 -15.66 -2.66 -12.90
C LYS A 189 -16.70 -1.62 -12.46
N ARG A 190 -17.10 -1.63 -11.18
CA ARG A 190 -18.02 -0.62 -10.64
C ARG A 190 -17.43 0.80 -10.72
N MET A 191 -16.12 0.96 -10.54
CA MET A 191 -15.47 2.26 -10.65
C MET A 191 -15.44 2.76 -12.09
N GLU A 192 -15.18 1.87 -13.03
CA GLU A 192 -15.16 2.16 -14.47
C GLU A 192 -16.54 2.61 -14.95
N GLU A 193 -17.60 1.89 -14.55
CA GLU A 193 -18.99 2.26 -14.86
C GLU A 193 -19.34 3.67 -14.33
N LEU A 194 -18.92 4.01 -13.10
CA LEU A 194 -19.14 5.35 -12.53
C LEU A 194 -18.37 6.44 -13.28
N MET A 195 -17.16 6.14 -13.77
CA MET A 195 -16.36 7.08 -14.55
C MET A 195 -17.01 7.37 -15.89
N GLU A 196 -17.48 6.33 -16.59
CA GLU A 196 -18.22 6.50 -17.84
C GLU A 196 -19.50 7.34 -17.67
N GLU A 197 -20.23 7.17 -16.57
CA GLU A 197 -21.42 7.97 -16.29
C GLU A 197 -21.07 9.45 -16.14
N GLN A 198 -20.02 9.77 -15.38
CA GLN A 198 -19.54 11.15 -15.21
C GLN A 198 -19.09 11.76 -16.54
N GLU A 199 -18.40 10.99 -17.39
CA GLU A 199 -17.99 11.43 -18.72
C GLU A 199 -19.20 11.72 -19.61
N LYS A 200 -20.21 10.84 -19.62
CA LYS A 200 -21.46 11.03 -20.38
C LYS A 200 -22.19 12.29 -19.91
N GLU A 201 -22.25 12.57 -18.61
CA GLU A 201 -22.83 13.80 -18.08
C GLU A 201 -22.02 15.04 -18.46
N ALA A 202 -20.70 14.99 -18.36
CA ALA A 202 -19.81 16.08 -18.75
C ALA A 202 -19.96 16.43 -20.22
N VAL A 203 -20.06 15.43 -21.11
CA VAL A 203 -20.30 15.61 -22.54
C VAL A 203 -21.65 16.28 -22.80
N LYS A 204 -22.73 15.80 -22.16
CA LYS A 204 -24.06 16.43 -22.29
C LYS A 204 -24.05 17.89 -21.82
N LYS A 205 -23.39 18.18 -20.69
CA LYS A 205 -23.25 19.54 -20.16
C LYS A 205 -22.45 20.44 -21.09
N ALA A 206 -21.37 19.92 -21.69
CA ALA A 206 -20.58 20.65 -22.67
C ALA A 206 -21.38 20.94 -23.95
N GLN A 207 -22.16 19.98 -24.44
CA GLN A 207 -23.06 20.17 -25.59
C GLN A 207 -24.12 21.25 -25.31
N ALA A 208 -24.78 21.19 -24.15
CA ALA A 208 -25.76 22.20 -23.74
C ALA A 208 -25.13 23.61 -23.64
N ARG A 209 -23.92 23.70 -23.07
CA ARG A 209 -23.18 24.97 -23.00
C ARG A 209 -22.83 25.50 -24.39
N ARG A 210 -22.49 24.62 -25.34
CA ARG A 210 -22.19 25.01 -26.72
C ARG A 210 -23.44 25.52 -27.45
N ALA A 211 -24.58 24.86 -27.27
CA ALA A 211 -25.86 25.31 -27.82
C ALA A 211 -26.26 26.68 -27.25
N ALA A 212 -26.18 26.85 -25.93
CA ALA A 212 -26.47 28.14 -25.29
C ALA A 212 -25.53 29.26 -25.76
N ALA A 213 -24.26 28.96 -26.01
CA ALA A 213 -23.32 29.93 -26.58
C ALA A 213 -23.70 30.35 -28.00
N GLN A 214 -24.18 29.40 -28.84
CA GLN A 214 -24.67 29.70 -30.19
C GLN A 214 -25.92 30.58 -30.16
N GLU A 215 -26.89 30.26 -29.30
CA GLU A 215 -28.11 31.08 -29.15
C GLU A 215 -27.79 32.49 -28.67
N ASN A 216 -26.90 32.63 -27.69
CA ASN A 216 -26.45 33.93 -27.21
C ASN A 216 -25.74 34.74 -28.32
N TYR A 217 -24.95 34.07 -29.16
CA TYR A 217 -24.30 34.70 -30.32
C TYR A 217 -25.34 35.24 -31.32
N LEU A 218 -26.32 34.42 -31.70
CA LEU A 218 -27.40 34.84 -32.60
C LEU A 218 -28.23 35.99 -32.02
N LYS A 219 -28.56 35.91 -30.73
CA LYS A 219 -29.30 36.98 -30.03
C LYS A 219 -28.51 38.29 -30.00
N SER A 220 -27.20 38.22 -29.77
CA SER A 220 -26.30 39.38 -29.82
C SER A 220 -26.26 40.00 -31.22
N GLN A 221 -26.17 39.17 -32.27
CA GLN A 221 -26.19 39.63 -33.66
C GLN A 221 -27.51 40.34 -34.01
N MET A 222 -28.64 39.77 -33.59
CA MET A 222 -29.96 40.39 -33.79
C MET A 222 -30.09 41.72 -33.05
N ALA A 223 -29.65 41.79 -31.79
CA ALA A 223 -29.67 43.03 -31.02
C ALA A 223 -28.75 44.11 -31.63
N SER A 224 -27.59 43.72 -32.18
CA SER A 224 -26.70 44.63 -32.90
C SER A 224 -27.36 45.19 -34.16
N ARG A 225 -28.01 44.34 -34.97
CA ARG A 225 -28.79 44.77 -36.15
C ARG A 225 -29.92 45.72 -35.78
N GLN A 226 -30.68 45.40 -34.73
CA GLN A 226 -31.76 46.28 -34.25
C GLN A 226 -31.22 47.65 -33.82
N ARG A 227 -30.09 47.70 -33.13
CA ARG A 227 -29.44 48.98 -32.76
C ARG A 227 -29.02 49.79 -33.98
N GLN A 228 -28.46 49.13 -35.01
CA GLN A 228 -28.09 49.81 -36.26
C GLN A 228 -29.32 50.38 -36.97
N GLN A 229 -30.42 49.62 -37.06
CA GLN A 229 -31.66 50.10 -37.66
C GLN A 229 -32.28 51.25 -36.87
N ALA A 230 -32.29 51.17 -35.54
CA ALA A 230 -32.78 52.26 -34.69
C ALA A 230 -31.96 53.54 -34.89
N PHE A 231 -30.63 53.43 -34.95
CA PHE A 231 -29.74 54.56 -35.25
C PHE A 231 -30.02 55.19 -36.62
N LEU A 232 -30.21 54.36 -37.65
CA LEU A 232 -30.56 54.84 -39.00
C LEU A 232 -31.94 55.50 -39.04
N ALA A 233 -32.93 54.97 -38.31
CA ALA A 233 -34.29 55.53 -38.26
C ALA A 233 -34.36 56.86 -37.51
N GLU A 234 -33.60 57.02 -36.42
CA GLU A 234 -33.49 58.28 -35.68
C GLU A 234 -32.89 59.41 -36.54
N GLY A 235 -31.92 59.07 -37.40
CA GLY A 235 -31.36 60.00 -38.39
C GLY A 235 -32.37 60.48 -39.44
N ILE A 236 -33.48 59.77 -39.66
CA ILE A 236 -34.55 60.14 -40.60
C ILE A 236 -35.60 61.03 -39.94
N GLN A 237 -35.82 60.93 -38.62
CA GLN A 237 -36.83 61.72 -37.90
C GLN A 237 -36.36 63.11 -37.45
N ASN A 238 -35.05 63.31 -37.29
CA ASN A 238 -34.47 64.59 -36.81
C ASN A 238 -34.13 65.59 -37.94
N GLY A 239 -34.69 65.43 -39.14
CA GLY A 239 -34.38 66.28 -40.30
C GLY A 239 -35.61 66.95 -40.89
N ASP A 240 -35.89 68.19 -40.47
CA ASP A 240 -36.78 69.10 -41.23
C ASP A 240 -35.98 69.84 -42.31
N ASP A 241 -36.54 69.77 -43.52
CA ASP A 241 -36.41 70.59 -44.73
C ASP A 241 -35.15 70.59 -45.65
N ALA A 242 -35.43 70.20 -46.91
CA ALA A 242 -34.83 70.67 -48.19
C ALA A 242 -33.52 70.06 -48.75
N ALA A 243 -33.16 68.81 -48.44
CA ALA A 243 -32.13 68.06 -49.21
C ALA A 243 -32.45 66.56 -49.43
N ALA A 244 -33.72 66.19 -49.39
CA ALA A 244 -34.19 64.80 -49.26
C ALA A 244 -34.20 63.95 -50.55
N PHE A 245 -33.31 64.17 -51.52
CA PHE A 245 -33.29 63.33 -52.76
C PHE A 245 -31.93 62.70 -53.13
N GLN A 246 -30.92 62.75 -52.26
CA GLN A 246 -29.65 62.01 -52.47
C GLN A 246 -29.24 61.22 -51.22
N THR A 247 -29.47 61.74 -50.01
CA THR A 247 -28.91 61.15 -48.78
C THR A 247 -29.62 59.87 -48.32
N ALA A 248 -30.95 59.79 -48.43
CA ALA A 248 -31.71 58.59 -48.06
C ALA A 248 -31.44 57.40 -49.02
N GLY A 249 -31.22 57.69 -50.31
CA GLY A 249 -30.83 56.68 -51.30
C GLY A 249 -29.41 56.16 -51.07
N VAL A 250 -28.47 57.03 -50.70
CA VAL A 250 -27.07 56.67 -50.42
C VAL A 250 -26.94 55.92 -49.09
N SER A 251 -27.69 56.28 -48.04
CA SER A 251 -27.66 55.55 -46.76
C SER A 251 -28.31 54.17 -46.86
N ALA A 252 -29.41 54.03 -47.61
CA ALA A 252 -30.03 52.74 -47.90
C ALA A 252 -29.16 51.87 -48.82
N LEU A 253 -28.53 52.45 -49.85
CA LEU A 253 -27.57 51.73 -50.70
C LEU A 253 -26.32 51.32 -49.92
N ALA A 254 -25.81 52.16 -49.02
CA ALA A 254 -24.66 51.83 -48.18
C ALA A 254 -25.00 50.72 -47.18
N ALA A 255 -26.19 50.75 -46.56
CA ALA A 255 -26.65 49.68 -45.67
C ALA A 255 -26.82 48.36 -46.43
N ASN A 256 -27.45 48.38 -47.60
CA ASN A 256 -27.61 47.18 -48.45
C ASN A 256 -26.27 46.63 -48.94
N ALA A 257 -25.32 47.49 -49.34
CA ALA A 257 -23.98 47.07 -49.73
C ALA A 257 -23.20 46.47 -48.56
N TYR A 258 -23.38 46.98 -47.34
CA TYR A 258 -22.76 46.40 -46.14
C TYR A 258 -23.37 45.03 -45.81
N GLU A 259 -24.69 44.86 -45.96
CA GLU A 259 -25.36 43.57 -45.78
C GLU A 259 -24.97 42.54 -46.84
N GLU A 260 -24.85 42.94 -48.12
CA GLU A 260 -24.36 42.05 -49.19
C GLU A 260 -22.89 41.63 -48.99
N ASN A 261 -22.03 42.56 -48.57
CA ASN A 261 -20.63 42.25 -48.27
C ASN A 261 -20.48 41.30 -47.07
N ILE A 262 -21.34 41.43 -46.04
CA ILE A 262 -21.35 40.47 -44.92
C ILE A 262 -21.95 39.11 -45.35
N SER A 263 -22.99 39.10 -46.19
CA SER A 263 -23.62 37.89 -46.71
C SER A 263 -22.66 37.06 -47.59
N THR A 264 -21.89 37.72 -48.46
CA THR A 264 -20.87 37.09 -49.29
C THR A 264 -19.71 36.52 -48.48
N PHE A 265 -19.24 37.24 -47.44
CA PHE A 265 -18.21 36.73 -46.52
C PHE A 265 -18.69 35.54 -45.67
N SER A 266 -19.94 35.56 -45.23
CA SER A 266 -20.54 34.45 -44.47
C SER A 266 -20.69 33.18 -45.33
N LYS A 267 -21.10 33.33 -46.60
CA LYS A 267 -21.17 32.21 -47.55
C LYS A 267 -19.81 31.58 -47.86
N SER A 268 -18.72 32.36 -47.94
CA SER A 268 -17.38 31.82 -48.21
C SER A 268 -16.80 31.06 -47.01
N VAL A 269 -17.11 31.47 -45.79
CA VAL A 269 -16.66 30.79 -44.56
C VAL A 269 -17.39 29.46 -44.34
N VAL A 270 -18.68 29.36 -44.67
CA VAL A 270 -19.44 28.10 -44.56
C VAL A 270 -19.15 27.15 -45.73
N GLY A 271 -18.81 27.67 -46.91
CA GLY A 271 -18.45 26.86 -48.09
C GLY A 271 -17.09 26.16 -47.99
N ASN A 272 -16.15 26.68 -47.19
CA ASN A 272 -14.81 26.11 -47.01
C ASN A 272 -14.73 25.03 -45.91
N GLN A 273 -15.87 24.55 -45.40
CA GLN A 273 -15.95 23.50 -44.37
C GLN A 273 -16.52 22.18 -44.92
N LYS A 274 -16.22 21.87 -46.18
CA LYS A 274 -16.34 20.55 -46.80
C LYS A 274 -15.11 20.24 -47.65
N ILE A 275 -13.98 19.93 -47.00
CA ILE A 275 -12.96 18.96 -47.44
C ILE A 275 -12.43 18.30 -46.19
#